data_AF-A0A7W1I359-F1
#
_entry.id   AF-A0A7W1I359-F1
#
_cell.length_a   1.000
_cell.length_b   1.000
_cell.length_c   1.000
_cell.angle_alpha   90.00
_cell.angle_beta   90.00
_cell.angle_gamma   90.00
#
_symmetry.space_group_name_H-M   'P 1'
#
loop_
_entity.id
_entity.type
_entity.pdbx_description
1 polymer ?
#
loop_
_entity_poly.entity_id
_entity_poly.type
_entity_poly.pdbx_seq_one_letter_code
_entity_poly.pdbx_strand_id
1 'polypeptide(L)'
;SKNEKPGRTGFAHLFEHMMFKGSKNVEPEGHPSWISSVGGQSNATTNEDATIYWQTFPAQYLPLVLWLEADRMATLRIDEAVFKNEREVVKEERRMRIDNQPYGRLNEIVYDQAFTVHPYKHPTIGSMKDLEAASIEDVRDFFRTFYVPNNATLVLAGDFDSKEALAMVERYLGRVPKSVKPVPRDIPKEPAQTKERRVRIEESWPLPAVVVAHHITFDGDPDAYPLHIASKVLSDGQSSRIYRQLVYEKQVALAAFGGGNIIEHPNLFFAVAIVQPGKTPEEASNALIAELDKLRKEPITAAELQQAKNQSARDYIFSRESNKDKANQLAHAVVIHDDVKTADGEFDIFMNITQADVQRVAQKYFTPENRLVITIMPRGASAGGVQ
;
A
#
# COMPACT_ATOMS: atom_id res chain seq x y z
N SER A 1 2.19 6.75 -5.59
CA SER A 1 3.59 7.07 -5.95
C SER A 1 4.02 6.52 -7.31
N LYS A 2 3.36 5.50 -7.88
CA LYS A 2 3.79 4.84 -9.13
C LYS A 2 3.92 5.75 -10.36
N ASN A 3 3.23 6.88 -10.39
CA ASN A 3 3.26 7.85 -11.49
C ASN A 3 4.41 8.86 -11.39
N GLU A 4 5.28 8.72 -10.39
CA GLU A 4 6.44 9.60 -10.21
C GLU A 4 7.53 9.33 -11.26
N LYS A 5 8.34 10.35 -11.53
CA LYS A 5 9.44 10.23 -12.51
C LYS A 5 10.67 9.63 -11.82
N PRO A 6 11.45 8.78 -12.51
CA PRO A 6 12.75 8.35 -12.01
C PRO A 6 13.63 9.54 -11.61
N GLY A 7 14.23 9.50 -10.42
CA GLY A 7 15.03 10.60 -9.87
C GLY A 7 14.23 11.75 -9.24
N ARG A 8 12.90 11.62 -9.16
CA ARG A 8 11.96 12.58 -8.55
C ARG A 8 10.85 11.84 -7.79
N THR A 9 11.26 11.01 -6.83
CA THR A 9 10.34 10.21 -6.00
C THR A 9 9.95 10.93 -4.70
N GLY A 10 8.82 10.54 -4.11
CA GLY A 10 8.29 11.06 -2.85
C GLY A 10 7.34 12.25 -2.99
N PHE A 11 6.97 12.60 -4.21
CA PHE A 11 6.13 13.76 -4.48
C PHE A 11 4.67 13.52 -4.12
N ALA A 12 4.14 12.34 -4.39
CA ALA A 12 2.78 11.98 -4.00
C ALA A 12 2.60 12.14 -2.48
N HIS A 13 3.56 11.64 -1.70
CA HIS A 13 3.57 11.80 -0.25
C HIS A 13 3.83 13.24 0.20
N LEU A 14 4.75 13.97 -0.45
CA LEU A 14 4.93 15.40 -0.19
C LEU A 14 3.64 16.20 -0.40
N PHE A 15 2.83 15.85 -1.40
CA PHE A 15 1.53 16.49 -1.64
C PHE A 15 0.46 16.12 -0.60
N GLU A 16 0.57 14.98 0.06
CA GLU A 16 -0.22 14.69 1.26
C GLU A 16 -0.05 15.79 2.30
N HIS A 17 1.19 16.23 2.54
CA HIS A 17 1.52 17.31 3.48
C HIS A 17 1.16 18.69 2.94
N MET A 18 1.60 19.00 1.72
CA MET A 18 1.44 20.32 1.10
C MET A 18 -0.03 20.72 0.96
N MET A 19 -0.94 19.75 0.78
CA MET A 19 -2.38 19.99 0.67
C MET A 19 -3.05 20.50 1.96
N PHE A 20 -2.31 20.58 3.07
CA PHE A 20 -2.72 21.22 4.32
C PHE A 20 -2.07 22.60 4.53
N LYS A 21 -1.14 23.01 3.67
CA LYS A 21 -0.38 24.28 3.80
C LYS A 21 -1.06 25.49 3.14
N GLY A 22 -2.36 25.35 2.92
CA GLY A 22 -3.22 26.42 2.45
C GLY A 22 -3.31 26.53 0.93
N SER A 23 -4.19 27.42 0.52
CA SER A 23 -4.55 27.72 -0.86
C SER A 23 -4.77 29.24 -0.98
N LYS A 24 -5.30 29.72 -2.11
CA LYS A 24 -5.53 31.16 -2.27
C LYS A 24 -6.48 31.74 -1.24
N ASN A 25 -7.52 30.99 -0.84
CA ASN A 25 -8.57 31.49 0.05
C ASN A 25 -8.57 30.81 1.43
N VAL A 26 -7.65 29.87 1.68
CA VAL A 26 -7.53 29.16 2.96
C VAL A 26 -6.09 29.31 3.45
N GLU A 27 -5.93 29.86 4.66
CA GLU A 27 -4.63 30.00 5.30
C GLU A 27 -3.96 28.64 5.57
N PRO A 28 -2.62 28.59 5.77
CA PRO A 28 -1.93 27.38 6.18
C PRO A 28 -2.57 26.73 7.42
N GLU A 29 -2.72 25.41 7.41
CA GLU A 29 -3.45 24.63 8.43
C GLU A 29 -4.95 25.00 8.57
N GLY A 30 -5.47 25.87 7.70
CA GLY A 30 -6.87 26.29 7.71
C GLY A 30 -7.83 25.16 7.37
N HIS A 31 -7.46 24.26 6.46
CA HIS A 31 -8.32 23.14 6.08
C HIS A 31 -8.68 22.23 7.27
N PRO A 32 -7.73 21.62 8.00
CA PRO A 32 -8.06 20.79 9.15
C PRO A 32 -8.71 21.60 10.28
N SER A 33 -8.32 22.88 10.45
CA SER A 33 -8.90 23.77 11.46
C SER A 33 -10.39 24.05 11.24
N TRP A 34 -10.80 24.37 10.00
CA TRP A 34 -12.20 24.62 9.66
C TRP A 34 -13.05 23.37 9.75
N ILE A 35 -12.52 22.21 9.36
CA ILE A 35 -13.22 20.93 9.55
C ILE A 35 -13.42 20.64 11.05
N SER A 36 -12.39 20.85 11.86
CA SER A 36 -12.47 20.60 13.31
C SER A 36 -13.42 21.58 14.02
N SER A 37 -13.49 22.84 13.59
CA SER A 37 -14.36 23.86 14.21
C SER A 37 -15.86 23.56 14.05
N VAL A 38 -16.23 22.76 13.05
CA VAL A 38 -17.60 22.27 12.84
C VAL A 38 -17.83 20.87 13.41
N GLY A 39 -16.90 20.36 14.23
CA GLY A 39 -16.98 19.03 14.87
C GLY A 39 -16.61 17.88 13.94
N GLY A 40 -15.95 18.16 12.81
CA GLY A 40 -15.47 17.15 11.88
C GLY A 40 -14.05 16.67 12.19
N GLN A 41 -13.63 15.66 11.42
CA GLN A 41 -12.26 15.15 11.37
C GLN A 41 -11.82 15.08 9.92
N SER A 42 -10.54 15.31 9.66
CA SER A 42 -9.96 15.17 8.33
C SER A 42 -8.59 14.53 8.42
N ASN A 43 -8.23 13.75 7.42
CA ASN A 43 -6.86 13.28 7.24
C ASN A 43 -6.59 13.01 5.76
N ALA A 44 -5.37 12.58 5.47
CA ALA A 44 -4.98 12.08 4.16
C ALA A 44 -4.16 10.80 4.29
N THR A 45 -3.98 10.10 3.18
CA THR A 45 -3.07 8.97 3.06
C THR A 45 -2.64 8.84 1.61
N THR A 46 -1.36 8.56 1.40
CA THR A 46 -0.80 8.23 0.09
C THR A 46 -0.31 6.80 0.09
N ASN A 47 -0.62 6.08 -0.99
CA ASN A 47 -0.04 4.78 -1.29
C ASN A 47 0.54 4.77 -2.71
N GLU A 48 0.84 3.58 -3.21
CA GLU A 48 1.43 3.36 -4.52
C GLU A 48 0.53 3.85 -5.65
N ASP A 49 -0.79 3.71 -5.50
CA ASP A 49 -1.79 3.89 -6.55
C ASP A 49 -2.60 5.19 -6.45
N ALA A 50 -2.81 5.71 -5.24
CA ALA A 50 -3.66 6.86 -4.99
C ALA A 50 -3.18 7.73 -3.82
N THR A 51 -3.62 8.99 -3.83
CA THR A 51 -3.63 9.86 -2.65
C THR A 51 -5.09 10.15 -2.29
N ILE A 52 -5.47 9.80 -1.06
CA ILE A 52 -6.83 9.89 -0.55
C ILE A 52 -6.86 11.00 0.47
N TYR A 53 -7.74 11.98 0.28
CA TYR A 53 -8.08 12.96 1.29
C TYR A 53 -9.52 12.76 1.71
N TRP A 54 -9.76 12.69 3.01
CA TRP A 54 -11.09 12.38 3.53
C TRP A 54 -11.44 13.25 4.72
N GLN A 55 -12.74 13.46 4.89
CA GLN A 55 -13.33 14.23 5.97
C GLN A 55 -14.59 13.51 6.45
N THR A 56 -14.75 13.41 7.76
CA THR A 56 -15.99 12.98 8.42
C THR A 56 -16.56 14.16 9.18
N PHE A 57 -17.78 14.59 8.88
CA PHE A 57 -18.34 15.83 9.40
C PHE A 57 -19.88 15.78 9.45
N PRO A 58 -20.56 16.66 10.22
CA PRO A 58 -22.01 16.77 10.20
C PRO A 58 -22.55 17.27 8.84
N ALA A 59 -23.59 16.60 8.31
CA ALA A 59 -24.04 16.75 6.92
C ALA A 59 -24.35 18.19 6.48
N GLN A 60 -24.85 19.04 7.39
CA GLN A 60 -25.16 20.44 7.09
C GLN A 60 -23.95 21.27 6.65
N TYR A 61 -22.73 20.79 6.91
CA TYR A 61 -21.48 21.46 6.50
C TYR A 61 -20.93 20.96 5.17
N LEU A 62 -21.64 20.10 4.42
CA LEU A 62 -21.25 19.67 3.08
C LEU A 62 -20.88 20.85 2.13
N PRO A 63 -21.60 21.99 2.11
CA PRO A 63 -21.19 23.14 1.30
C PRO A 63 -19.80 23.69 1.65
N LEU A 64 -19.45 23.69 2.94
CA LEU A 64 -18.14 24.15 3.41
C LEU A 64 -17.04 23.19 2.93
N VAL A 65 -17.25 21.88 3.09
CA VAL A 65 -16.24 20.88 2.71
C VAL A 65 -16.02 20.87 1.20
N LEU A 66 -17.09 20.92 0.40
CA LEU A 66 -16.98 21.01 -1.06
C LEU A 66 -16.24 22.27 -1.51
N TRP A 67 -16.46 23.40 -0.81
CA TRP A 67 -15.73 24.63 -1.08
C TRP A 67 -14.23 24.50 -0.75
N LEU A 68 -13.89 23.93 0.41
CA LEU A 68 -12.50 23.70 0.83
C LEU A 68 -11.75 22.79 -0.16
N GLU A 69 -12.38 21.69 -0.57
CA GLU A 69 -11.80 20.75 -1.55
C GLU A 69 -11.60 21.41 -2.92
N ALA A 70 -12.60 22.16 -3.39
CA ALA A 70 -12.50 22.90 -4.64
C ALA A 70 -11.37 23.94 -4.60
N ASP A 71 -11.23 24.67 -3.50
CA ASP A 71 -10.23 25.73 -3.38
C ASP A 71 -8.80 25.18 -3.39
N ARG A 72 -8.53 24.11 -2.64
CA ARG A 72 -7.20 23.50 -2.62
C ARG A 72 -6.87 22.76 -3.91
N MET A 73 -7.85 22.17 -4.59
CA MET A 73 -7.62 21.57 -5.92
C MET A 73 -7.34 22.64 -6.98
N ALA A 74 -8.00 23.80 -6.91
CA ALA A 74 -7.84 24.86 -7.91
C ALA A 74 -6.61 25.74 -7.67
N THR A 75 -6.29 26.04 -6.41
CA THR A 75 -5.43 27.17 -6.06
C THR A 75 -4.45 26.89 -4.91
N LEU A 76 -4.00 25.63 -4.77
CA LEU A 76 -3.04 25.27 -3.73
C LEU A 76 -1.84 26.23 -3.69
N ARG A 77 -1.47 26.64 -2.48
CA ARG A 77 -0.33 27.52 -2.26
C ARG A 77 0.97 26.72 -2.32
N ILE A 78 1.72 26.90 -3.41
CA ILE A 78 3.03 26.27 -3.62
C ILE A 78 4.09 27.36 -3.76
N ASP A 79 4.57 27.85 -2.62
CA ASP A 79 5.68 28.80 -2.52
C ASP A 79 6.96 28.15 -2.00
N GLU A 80 8.09 28.85 -2.20
CA GLU A 80 9.43 28.35 -1.93
C GLU A 80 9.66 28.06 -0.44
N ALA A 81 9.09 28.87 0.44
CA ALA A 81 9.26 28.72 1.88
C ALA A 81 8.51 27.49 2.40
N VAL A 82 7.24 27.34 1.97
CA VAL A 82 6.42 26.16 2.30
C VAL A 82 7.06 24.90 1.76
N PHE A 83 7.47 24.89 0.48
CA PHE A 83 8.14 23.73 -0.12
C PHE A 83 9.39 23.31 0.64
N LYS A 84 10.29 24.26 0.96
CA LYS A 84 11.53 23.95 1.69
C LYS A 84 11.24 23.35 3.07
N ASN A 85 10.27 23.91 3.79
CA ASN A 85 9.90 23.43 5.10
C ASN A 85 9.33 22.00 5.03
N GLU A 86 8.29 21.79 4.22
CA GLU A 86 7.64 20.48 4.12
C GLU A 86 8.57 19.41 3.56
N ARG A 87 9.50 19.77 2.68
CA ARG A 87 10.54 18.84 2.24
C ARG A 87 11.42 18.38 3.41
N GLU A 88 11.86 19.28 4.30
CA GLU A 88 12.63 18.87 5.47
C GLU A 88 11.79 18.04 6.45
N VAL A 89 10.51 18.35 6.62
CA VAL A 89 9.59 17.53 7.43
C VAL A 89 9.49 16.10 6.88
N VAL A 90 9.27 15.93 5.57
CA VAL A 90 9.20 14.59 4.95
C VAL A 90 10.54 13.84 5.05
N LYS A 91 11.67 14.55 4.95
CA LYS A 91 13.00 13.95 5.16
C LYS A 91 13.18 13.47 6.59
N GLU A 92 12.78 14.26 7.59
CA GLU A 92 12.81 13.83 8.99
C GLU A 92 11.86 12.67 9.26
N GLU A 93 10.67 12.68 8.66
CA GLU A 93 9.75 11.56 8.74
C GLU A 93 10.36 10.28 8.16
N ARG A 94 11.01 10.37 6.98
CA ARG A 94 11.73 9.22 6.40
C ARG A 94 12.81 8.71 7.36
N ARG A 95 13.60 9.61 7.95
CA ARG A 95 14.62 9.24 8.95
C ARG A 95 13.98 8.52 10.12
N MET A 96 12.92 9.09 10.69
CA MET A 96 12.25 8.56 11.88
C MET A 96 11.50 7.26 11.63
N ARG A 97 10.80 7.10 10.50
CA ARG A 97 9.92 5.95 10.22
C ARG A 97 10.62 4.81 9.48
N ILE A 98 11.69 5.09 8.75
CA ILE A 98 12.34 4.12 7.87
C ILE A 98 13.82 3.97 8.20
N ASP A 99 14.62 5.03 8.09
CA ASP A 99 16.07 4.88 8.12
C ASP A 99 16.61 4.55 9.53
N ASN A 100 15.99 5.09 10.58
CA ASN A 100 16.39 4.86 11.98
C ASN A 100 15.59 3.76 12.70
N GLN A 101 14.60 3.15 12.03
CA GLN A 101 13.84 2.04 12.61
C GLN A 101 14.53 0.71 12.32
N PRO A 102 14.71 -0.18 13.32
CA PRO A 102 15.09 -1.56 13.06
C PRO A 102 14.14 -2.18 12.04
N TYR A 103 14.68 -2.76 10.98
CA TYR A 103 13.90 -3.35 9.87
C TYR A 103 13.01 -2.35 9.10
N GLY A 104 13.11 -1.03 9.33
CA GLY A 104 12.27 -0.03 8.67
C GLY A 104 12.42 0.01 7.15
N ARG A 105 13.63 -0.28 6.66
CA ARG A 105 13.95 -0.40 5.23
C ARG A 105 13.58 -1.75 4.62
N LEU A 106 12.96 -2.67 5.36
CA LEU A 106 12.66 -4.02 4.86
C LEU A 106 11.82 -3.98 3.58
N ASN A 107 10.69 -3.26 3.58
CA ASN A 107 9.86 -3.15 2.37
C ASN A 107 10.63 -2.49 1.22
N GLU A 108 11.37 -1.40 1.49
CA GLU A 108 12.21 -0.74 0.46
C GLU A 108 13.18 -1.74 -0.18
N ILE A 109 13.86 -2.57 0.62
CA ILE A 109 14.78 -3.59 0.14
C ILE A 109 14.06 -4.68 -0.67
N VAL A 110 12.92 -5.19 -0.19
CA VAL A 110 12.16 -6.23 -0.91
C VAL A 110 11.74 -5.75 -2.29
N TYR A 111 11.13 -4.58 -2.38
CA TYR A 111 10.63 -4.03 -3.63
C TYR A 111 11.76 -3.61 -4.57
N ASP A 112 12.85 -3.04 -4.05
CA ASP A 112 14.04 -2.71 -4.85
C ASP A 112 14.69 -3.95 -5.47
N GLN A 113 14.66 -5.09 -4.77
CA GLN A 113 15.25 -6.33 -5.30
C GLN A 113 14.28 -7.09 -6.22
N ALA A 114 12.97 -6.98 -5.99
CA ALA A 114 11.95 -7.70 -6.73
C ALA A 114 11.58 -7.06 -8.08
N PHE A 115 11.62 -5.73 -8.20
CA PHE A 115 11.26 -5.01 -9.41
C PHE A 115 12.48 -4.41 -10.11
N THR A 116 12.48 -4.45 -11.44
CA THR A 116 13.56 -3.92 -12.29
C THR A 116 13.14 -2.62 -12.95
N VAL A 117 11.92 -2.56 -13.46
CA VAL A 117 11.40 -1.42 -14.23
C VAL A 117 10.09 -0.86 -13.68
N HIS A 118 9.26 -1.69 -13.04
CA HIS A 118 7.98 -1.21 -12.52
C HIS A 118 8.19 -0.24 -11.35
N PRO A 119 7.50 0.91 -11.31
CA PRO A 119 7.74 1.96 -10.31
C PRO A 119 7.39 1.58 -8.87
N TYR A 120 6.61 0.52 -8.64
CA TYR A 120 6.45 -0.07 -7.30
C TYR A 120 7.77 -0.44 -6.62
N LYS A 121 8.88 -0.47 -7.38
CA LYS A 121 10.24 -0.59 -6.86
C LYS A 121 10.60 0.42 -5.77
N HIS A 122 10.08 1.66 -5.81
CA HIS A 122 10.45 2.70 -4.84
C HIS A 122 9.34 2.92 -3.79
N PRO A 123 9.70 3.26 -2.55
CA PRO A 123 8.71 3.51 -1.50
C PRO A 123 7.95 4.81 -1.78
N THR A 124 6.72 4.87 -1.28
CA THR A 124 5.81 6.01 -1.43
C THR A 124 6.38 7.32 -0.88
N ILE A 125 7.15 7.27 0.21
CA ILE A 125 7.82 8.44 0.79
C ILE A 125 8.97 8.98 -0.08
N GLY A 126 9.41 8.22 -1.10
CA GLY A 126 10.53 8.56 -1.97
C GLY A 126 11.89 8.36 -1.32
N SER A 127 12.95 8.60 -2.10
CA SER A 127 14.33 8.49 -1.63
C SER A 127 14.86 9.82 -1.09
N MET A 128 15.79 9.77 -0.13
CA MET A 128 16.43 10.98 0.43
C MET A 128 17.11 11.81 -0.69
N LYS A 129 17.77 11.13 -1.63
CA LYS A 129 18.44 11.74 -2.77
C LYS A 129 17.47 12.49 -3.68
N ASP A 130 16.32 11.91 -3.98
CA ASP A 130 15.35 12.53 -4.88
C ASP A 130 14.61 13.70 -4.22
N LEU A 131 14.31 13.59 -2.92
CA LEU A 131 13.78 14.69 -2.13
C LEU A 131 14.77 15.87 -2.14
N GLU A 132 16.05 15.64 -1.88
CA GLU A 132 17.08 16.67 -1.92
C GLU A 132 17.24 17.32 -3.31
N ALA A 133 17.10 16.53 -4.37
CA ALA A 133 17.20 16.99 -5.75
C ALA A 133 15.94 17.70 -6.28
N ALA A 134 14.83 17.68 -5.53
CA ALA A 134 13.57 18.28 -5.94
C ALA A 134 13.64 19.81 -5.99
N SER A 135 13.12 20.40 -7.07
CA SER A 135 12.89 21.84 -7.21
C SER A 135 11.41 22.20 -6.98
N ILE A 136 11.12 23.47 -6.71
CA ILE A 136 9.73 23.94 -6.60
C ILE A 136 8.98 23.83 -7.94
N GLU A 137 9.67 23.99 -9.07
CA GLU A 137 9.09 23.79 -10.40
C GLU A 137 8.64 22.33 -10.58
N ASP A 138 9.46 21.36 -10.16
CA ASP A 138 9.09 19.94 -10.20
C ASP A 138 7.79 19.67 -9.41
N VAL A 139 7.67 20.28 -8.22
CA VAL A 139 6.49 20.16 -7.35
C VAL A 139 5.26 20.83 -7.99
N ARG A 140 5.40 22.06 -8.50
CA ARG A 140 4.31 22.77 -9.20
C ARG A 140 3.82 22.00 -10.41
N ASP A 141 4.73 21.40 -11.17
CA ASP A 141 4.38 20.61 -12.34
C ASP A 141 3.69 19.29 -11.96
N PHE A 142 4.09 18.66 -10.85
CA PHE A 142 3.38 17.50 -10.31
C PHE A 142 1.93 17.85 -9.93
N PHE A 143 1.70 18.95 -9.21
CA PHE A 143 0.36 19.42 -8.88
C PHE A 143 -0.51 19.63 -10.11
N ARG A 144 -0.02 20.42 -11.08
CA ARG A 144 -0.75 20.74 -12.32
C ARG A 144 -1.05 19.51 -13.17
N THR A 145 -0.25 18.45 -13.04
CA THR A 145 -0.41 17.22 -13.83
C THR A 145 -1.43 16.28 -13.20
N PHE A 146 -1.38 16.08 -11.88
CA PHE A 146 -2.11 15.00 -11.22
C PHE A 146 -3.32 15.47 -10.39
N TYR A 147 -3.29 16.68 -9.82
CA TYR A 147 -4.34 17.21 -8.94
C TYR A 147 -5.36 18.02 -9.74
N VAL A 148 -6.07 17.34 -10.64
CA VAL A 148 -7.03 17.95 -11.57
C VAL A 148 -8.37 17.20 -11.56
N PRO A 149 -9.51 17.87 -11.78
CA PRO A 149 -10.84 17.24 -11.68
C PRO A 149 -11.02 16.01 -12.57
N ASN A 150 -10.43 16.00 -13.76
CA ASN A 150 -10.50 14.87 -14.70
C ASN A 150 -9.57 13.69 -14.33
N ASN A 151 -8.98 13.69 -13.13
CA ASN A 151 -8.18 12.62 -12.55
C ASN A 151 -8.56 12.37 -11.07
N ALA A 152 -9.73 12.85 -10.64
CA ALA A 152 -10.20 12.73 -9.27
C ALA A 152 -11.60 12.11 -9.23
N THR A 153 -11.84 11.29 -8.20
CA THR A 153 -13.15 10.72 -7.88
C THR A 153 -13.59 11.26 -6.53
N LEU A 154 -14.72 11.96 -6.48
CA LEU A 154 -15.36 12.36 -5.23
C LEU A 154 -16.38 11.30 -4.83
N VAL A 155 -16.26 10.80 -3.59
CA VAL A 155 -17.24 9.88 -3.00
C VAL A 155 -17.87 10.53 -1.78
N LEU A 156 -19.20 10.52 -1.72
CA LEU A 156 -19.98 11.00 -0.58
C LEU A 156 -20.81 9.84 -0.04
N ALA A 157 -20.75 9.60 1.27
CA ALA A 157 -21.57 8.62 1.97
C ALA A 157 -22.05 9.21 3.31
N GLY A 158 -23.37 9.25 3.51
CA GLY A 158 -23.95 9.84 4.72
C GLY A 158 -25.39 10.31 4.52
N ASP A 159 -25.81 11.23 5.39
CA ASP A 159 -27.16 11.78 5.44
C ASP A 159 -27.29 13.01 4.52
N PHE A 160 -27.65 12.80 3.25
CA PHE A 160 -27.88 13.88 2.28
C PHE A 160 -28.83 13.44 1.16
N ASP A 161 -29.52 14.40 0.54
CA ASP A 161 -30.22 14.17 -0.72
C ASP A 161 -29.22 14.18 -1.89
N SER A 162 -29.25 13.14 -2.73
CA SER A 162 -28.26 13.00 -3.80
C SER A 162 -28.39 14.07 -4.90
N LYS A 163 -29.60 14.57 -5.18
CA LYS A 163 -29.79 15.61 -6.21
C LYS A 163 -29.25 16.95 -5.72
N GLU A 164 -29.51 17.29 -4.46
CA GLU A 164 -28.96 18.50 -3.83
C GLU A 164 -27.44 18.43 -3.74
N ALA A 165 -26.88 17.28 -3.31
CA ALA A 165 -25.44 17.07 -3.26
C ALA A 165 -24.77 17.23 -4.62
N LEU A 166 -25.33 16.63 -5.69
CA LEU A 166 -24.82 16.79 -7.05
C LEU A 166 -24.85 18.25 -7.52
N ALA A 167 -25.93 18.99 -7.26
CA ALA A 167 -26.01 20.40 -7.60
C ALA A 167 -24.94 21.24 -6.85
N MET A 168 -24.65 20.90 -5.59
CA MET A 168 -23.56 21.53 -4.84
C MET A 168 -22.18 21.16 -5.42
N VAL A 169 -21.95 19.89 -5.76
CA VAL A 169 -20.70 19.44 -6.40
C VAL A 169 -20.45 20.18 -7.71
N GLU A 170 -21.46 20.30 -8.57
CA GLU A 170 -21.36 21.08 -9.81
C GLU A 170 -21.06 22.56 -9.53
N ARG A 171 -21.72 23.15 -8.51
CA ARG A 171 -21.52 24.55 -8.13
C ARG A 171 -20.10 24.82 -7.64
N TYR A 172 -19.51 23.93 -6.84
CA TYR A 172 -18.19 24.14 -6.24
C TYR A 172 -17.07 23.54 -7.10
N LEU A 173 -17.07 22.22 -7.31
CA LEU A 173 -16.02 21.51 -8.03
C LEU A 173 -16.12 21.66 -9.55
N GLY A 174 -17.33 21.84 -10.10
CA GLY A 174 -17.51 22.06 -11.54
C GLY A 174 -16.84 23.34 -12.09
N ARG A 175 -16.42 24.25 -11.20
CA ARG A 175 -15.67 25.47 -11.54
C ARG A 175 -14.16 25.28 -11.57
N VAL A 176 -13.66 24.18 -11.02
CA VAL A 176 -12.23 23.87 -11.02
C VAL A 176 -11.84 23.51 -12.47
N PRO A 177 -10.85 24.19 -13.08
CA PRO A 177 -10.46 23.89 -14.44
C PRO A 177 -9.90 22.47 -14.57
N LYS A 178 -10.40 21.71 -15.55
CA LYS A 178 -9.78 20.44 -15.94
C LYS A 178 -8.39 20.68 -16.57
N SER A 179 -7.51 19.68 -16.47
CA SER A 179 -6.28 19.70 -17.26
C SER A 179 -6.62 19.57 -18.75
N VAL A 180 -5.94 20.35 -19.58
CA VAL A 180 -5.95 20.16 -21.04
C VAL A 180 -4.99 19.07 -21.49
N LYS A 181 -4.04 18.67 -20.64
CA LYS A 181 -3.10 17.59 -20.92
C LYS A 181 -3.63 16.28 -20.33
N PRO A 182 -3.54 15.16 -21.06
CA PRO A 182 -3.87 13.87 -20.48
C PRO A 182 -2.94 13.59 -19.29
N VAL A 183 -3.49 12.99 -18.24
CA VAL A 183 -2.67 12.54 -17.10
C VAL A 183 -1.82 11.35 -17.56
N PRO A 184 -0.49 11.39 -17.36
CA PRO A 184 0.37 10.27 -17.75
C PRO A 184 0.01 8.98 -17.01
N ARG A 185 -0.29 7.93 -17.78
CA ARG A 185 -0.63 6.58 -17.29
C ARG A 185 0.26 5.48 -17.89
N ASP A 186 1.36 5.88 -18.55
CA ASP A 186 2.31 4.93 -19.15
C ASP A 186 3.23 4.35 -18.06
N ILE A 187 2.80 3.22 -17.49
CA ILE A 187 3.52 2.49 -16.45
C ILE A 187 4.18 1.27 -17.09
N PRO A 188 5.52 1.12 -17.02
CA PRO A 188 6.20 -0.03 -17.61
C PRO A 188 5.79 -1.32 -16.89
N LYS A 189 5.48 -2.37 -17.66
CA LYS A 189 5.22 -3.70 -17.10
C LYS A 189 6.52 -4.34 -16.63
N GLU A 190 6.49 -4.98 -15.45
CA GLU A 190 7.63 -5.77 -14.99
C GLU A 190 7.79 -7.04 -15.84
N PRO A 191 9.00 -7.36 -16.33
CA PRO A 191 9.26 -8.63 -16.97
C PRO A 191 9.05 -9.79 -16.00
N ALA A 192 8.48 -10.90 -16.48
CA ALA A 192 8.32 -12.10 -15.66
C ALA A 192 9.68 -12.63 -15.17
N GLN A 193 9.75 -13.01 -13.89
CA GLN A 193 10.92 -13.72 -13.38
C GLN A 193 10.92 -15.17 -13.86
N THR A 194 12.01 -15.60 -14.49
CA THR A 194 12.09 -16.94 -15.14
C THR A 194 13.07 -17.89 -14.44
N LYS A 195 13.67 -17.49 -13.32
CA LYS A 195 14.61 -18.28 -12.53
C LYS A 195 14.65 -17.77 -11.09
N GLU A 196 14.91 -18.68 -10.15
CA GLU A 196 15.14 -18.29 -8.76
C GLU A 196 16.26 -17.25 -8.67
N ARG A 197 16.04 -16.22 -7.87
CA ARG A 197 17.05 -15.22 -7.51
C ARG A 197 17.35 -15.30 -6.02
N ARG A 198 18.63 -15.30 -5.66
CA ARG A 198 19.10 -15.21 -4.27
C ARG A 198 20.00 -13.99 -4.13
N VAL A 199 19.70 -13.15 -3.15
CA VAL A 199 20.43 -11.92 -2.87
C VAL A 199 20.87 -11.92 -1.41
N ARG A 200 22.10 -11.48 -1.14
CA ARG A 200 22.60 -11.26 0.22
C ARG A 200 22.91 -9.78 0.39
N ILE A 201 22.39 -9.18 1.46
CA ILE A 201 22.53 -7.76 1.79
C ILE A 201 23.00 -7.62 3.23
N GLU A 202 23.67 -6.52 3.55
CA GLU A 202 24.03 -6.16 4.91
C GLU A 202 23.33 -4.88 5.36
N GLU A 203 22.73 -4.93 6.55
CA GLU A 203 22.06 -3.78 7.17
C GLU A 203 22.51 -3.62 8.63
N SER A 204 22.38 -2.42 9.17
CA SER A 204 22.66 -2.14 10.59
C SER A 204 21.50 -2.62 11.49
N TRP A 205 21.08 -3.87 11.32
CA TRP A 205 19.99 -4.49 12.06
C TRP A 205 20.51 -5.43 13.15
N PRO A 206 19.76 -5.61 14.25
CA PRO A 206 20.24 -6.39 15.38
C PRO A 206 20.26 -7.90 15.12
N LEU A 207 19.36 -8.42 14.28
CA LEU A 207 19.30 -9.83 13.91
C LEU A 207 19.25 -10.00 12.39
N PRO A 208 19.74 -11.13 11.86
CA PRO A 208 19.51 -11.47 10.47
C PRO A 208 18.02 -11.58 10.16
N ALA A 209 17.65 -11.24 8.93
CA ALA A 209 16.31 -11.47 8.40
C ALA A 209 16.39 -12.20 7.07
N VAL A 210 15.38 -13.00 6.78
CA VAL A 210 15.20 -13.65 5.49
C VAL A 210 13.86 -13.26 4.92
N VAL A 211 13.84 -13.00 3.61
CA VAL A 211 12.61 -12.80 2.83
C VAL A 211 12.53 -13.87 1.75
N VAL A 212 11.33 -14.44 1.57
CA VAL A 212 10.98 -15.26 0.42
C VAL A 212 9.79 -14.60 -0.27
N ALA A 213 9.99 -14.11 -1.49
CA ALA A 213 9.00 -13.38 -2.27
C ALA A 213 8.70 -14.07 -3.61
N HIS A 214 7.49 -13.89 -4.11
CA HIS A 214 7.02 -14.34 -5.42
C HIS A 214 6.18 -13.25 -6.06
N HIS A 215 6.35 -13.01 -7.37
CA HIS A 215 5.43 -12.12 -8.10
C HIS A 215 4.05 -12.77 -8.19
N ILE A 216 3.02 -12.02 -7.84
CA ILE A 216 1.61 -12.42 -7.89
C ILE A 216 0.84 -11.46 -8.81
N THR A 217 -0.45 -11.72 -8.94
CA THR A 217 -1.34 -10.85 -9.73
C THR A 217 -1.73 -9.56 -8.99
N PHE A 218 -2.73 -8.88 -9.53
CA PHE A 218 -3.25 -7.58 -9.13
C PHE A 218 -4.72 -7.68 -8.72
N ASP A 219 -5.23 -6.60 -8.14
CA ASP A 219 -6.62 -6.53 -7.73
C ASP A 219 -7.57 -6.46 -8.93
N GLY A 220 -8.68 -7.20 -8.87
CA GLY A 220 -9.59 -7.44 -10.00
C GLY A 220 -9.23 -8.64 -10.88
N ASP A 221 -8.07 -9.28 -10.72
CA ASP A 221 -7.81 -10.60 -11.30
C ASP A 221 -8.55 -11.69 -10.49
N PRO A 222 -9.28 -12.64 -11.11
CA PRO A 222 -9.95 -13.73 -10.38
C PRO A 222 -9.02 -14.55 -9.46
N ASP A 223 -7.71 -14.59 -9.75
CA ASP A 223 -6.72 -15.27 -8.92
C ASP A 223 -6.37 -14.49 -7.64
N ALA A 224 -6.72 -13.21 -7.54
CA ALA A 224 -6.52 -12.39 -6.33
C ALA A 224 -7.26 -12.96 -5.13
N TYR A 225 -8.53 -13.35 -5.29
CA TYR A 225 -9.35 -13.80 -4.17
C TYR A 225 -8.82 -15.09 -3.50
N PRO A 226 -8.46 -16.16 -4.23
CA PRO A 226 -7.80 -17.31 -3.61
C PRO A 226 -6.42 -16.99 -3.02
N LEU A 227 -5.70 -15.98 -3.53
CA LEU A 227 -4.43 -15.52 -2.94
C LEU A 227 -4.62 -14.78 -1.61
N HIS A 228 -5.72 -14.06 -1.41
CA HIS A 228 -6.09 -13.54 -0.08
C HIS A 228 -6.33 -14.67 0.93
N ILE A 229 -7.03 -15.73 0.52
CA ILE A 229 -7.22 -16.92 1.37
C ILE A 229 -5.87 -17.61 1.65
N ALA A 230 -5.01 -17.77 0.65
CA ALA A 230 -3.65 -18.29 0.84
C ALA A 230 -2.87 -17.46 1.85
N SER A 231 -2.94 -16.13 1.76
CA SER A 231 -2.29 -15.20 2.70
C SER A 231 -2.77 -15.41 4.14
N LYS A 232 -4.08 -15.59 4.34
CA LYS A 232 -4.65 -15.86 5.66
C LYS A 232 -4.16 -17.17 6.25
N VAL A 233 -4.20 -18.26 5.48
CA VAL A 233 -3.71 -19.57 5.92
C VAL A 233 -2.22 -19.55 6.24
N LEU A 234 -1.43 -18.86 5.42
CA LEU A 234 0.01 -18.81 5.59
C LEU A 234 0.45 -17.93 6.76
N SER A 235 -0.19 -16.77 6.98
CA SER A 235 0.37 -15.77 7.90
C SER A 235 -0.60 -15.01 8.80
N ASP A 236 -1.93 -15.17 8.70
CA ASP A 236 -2.87 -14.39 9.53
C ASP A 236 -3.05 -15.01 10.93
N GLY A 237 -2.44 -14.36 11.93
CA GLY A 237 -2.52 -14.75 13.34
C GLY A 237 -1.59 -15.89 13.75
N GLN A 238 -1.64 -16.25 15.04
CA GLN A 238 -0.75 -17.25 15.65
C GLN A 238 -1.07 -18.71 15.25
N SER A 239 -2.23 -18.95 14.65
CA SER A 239 -2.59 -20.27 14.11
C SER A 239 -2.07 -20.49 12.68
N SER A 240 -1.55 -19.46 12.03
CA SER A 240 -1.08 -19.52 10.64
C SER A 240 0.13 -20.44 10.49
N ARG A 241 0.29 -21.03 9.30
CA ARG A 241 1.34 -22.03 9.04
C ARG A 241 2.74 -21.47 9.29
N ILE A 242 3.04 -20.28 8.79
CA ILE A 242 4.37 -19.65 8.92
C ILE A 242 4.69 -19.39 10.39
N TYR A 243 3.78 -18.79 11.15
CA TYR A 243 4.01 -18.54 12.58
C TYR A 243 4.21 -19.86 13.33
N ARG A 244 3.28 -20.81 13.17
CA ARG A 244 3.30 -22.08 13.89
C ARG A 244 4.58 -22.87 13.60
N GLN A 245 4.99 -22.95 12.34
CA GLN A 245 6.17 -23.73 11.96
C GLN A 245 7.48 -23.04 12.34
N LEU A 246 7.64 -21.75 12.06
CA LEU A 246 8.93 -21.10 12.23
C LEU A 246 9.16 -20.58 13.65
N VAL A 247 8.12 -20.07 14.31
CA VAL A 247 8.22 -19.46 15.64
C VAL A 247 7.94 -20.49 16.74
N TYR A 248 6.85 -21.24 16.63
CA TYR A 248 6.41 -22.13 17.70
C TYR A 248 7.07 -23.52 17.67
N GLU A 249 7.04 -24.23 16.53
CA GLU A 249 7.51 -25.62 16.45
C GLU A 249 9.02 -25.72 16.23
N LYS A 250 9.57 -25.12 15.16
CA LYS A 250 11.01 -25.22 14.85
C LYS A 250 11.87 -24.22 15.61
N GLN A 251 11.27 -23.14 16.11
CA GLN A 251 11.95 -22.05 16.82
C GLN A 251 13.17 -21.50 16.05
N VAL A 252 13.03 -21.39 14.72
CA VAL A 252 14.07 -20.85 13.81
C VAL A 252 13.90 -19.35 13.58
N ALA A 253 12.73 -18.80 13.89
CA ALA A 253 12.44 -17.38 13.77
C ALA A 253 11.94 -16.80 15.09
N LEU A 254 12.44 -15.62 15.44
CA LEU A 254 11.89 -14.79 16.51
C LEU A 254 10.51 -14.25 16.13
N ALA A 255 10.38 -13.83 14.87
CA ALA A 255 9.13 -13.39 14.28
C ALA A 255 9.07 -13.88 12.84
N ALA A 256 7.89 -14.32 12.41
CA ALA A 256 7.65 -14.69 11.02
C ALA A 256 6.26 -14.23 10.60
N PHE A 257 6.18 -13.58 9.44
CA PHE A 257 4.97 -12.94 8.92
C PHE A 257 5.05 -12.81 7.40
N GLY A 258 3.95 -12.48 6.73
CA GLY A 258 3.90 -12.31 5.29
C GLY A 258 2.49 -12.07 4.76
N GLY A 259 2.39 -11.90 3.45
CA GLY A 259 1.11 -11.72 2.77
C GLY A 259 1.28 -11.29 1.32
N GLY A 260 0.19 -11.37 0.55
CA GLY A 260 0.09 -10.75 -0.76
C GLY A 260 -0.26 -9.26 -0.67
N ASN A 261 0.52 -8.41 -1.33
CA ASN A 261 0.15 -7.01 -1.55
C ASN A 261 -0.63 -6.87 -2.85
N ILE A 262 -1.92 -7.20 -2.83
CA ILE A 262 -2.75 -7.22 -4.05
C ILE A 262 -3.36 -5.83 -4.25
N ILE A 263 -2.82 -5.09 -5.21
CA ILE A 263 -3.17 -3.70 -5.53
C ILE A 263 -3.32 -3.53 -7.05
N GLU A 264 -3.41 -2.31 -7.59
CA GLU A 264 -3.87 -2.06 -8.98
C GLU A 264 -3.03 -2.77 -10.05
N HIS A 265 -1.73 -2.96 -9.84
CA HIS A 265 -0.83 -3.66 -10.77
C HIS A 265 -0.20 -4.92 -10.14
N PRO A 266 0.30 -5.88 -10.97
CA PRO A 266 0.90 -7.11 -10.46
C PRO A 266 1.99 -6.82 -9.42
N ASN A 267 1.96 -7.56 -8.32
CA ASN A 267 2.77 -7.23 -7.14
C ASN A 267 3.40 -8.49 -6.52
N LEU A 268 3.62 -8.51 -5.21
CA LEU A 268 4.35 -9.56 -4.49
C LEU A 268 3.48 -10.21 -3.43
N PHE A 269 3.62 -11.53 -3.32
CA PHE A 269 3.49 -12.20 -2.04
C PHE A 269 4.89 -12.32 -1.45
N PHE A 270 5.09 -11.89 -0.22
CA PHE A 270 6.35 -12.17 0.47
C PHE A 270 6.13 -12.59 1.91
N ALA A 271 7.02 -13.47 2.38
CA ALA A 271 7.14 -13.90 3.76
C ALA A 271 8.51 -13.53 4.31
N VAL A 272 8.54 -13.16 5.57
CA VAL A 272 9.70 -12.68 6.31
C VAL A 272 9.89 -13.55 7.53
N ALA A 273 11.15 -13.87 7.84
CA ALA A 273 11.56 -14.45 9.11
C ALA A 273 12.71 -13.63 9.70
N ILE A 274 12.50 -13.05 10.87
CA ILE A 274 13.58 -12.49 11.70
C ILE A 274 14.20 -13.68 12.43
N VAL A 275 15.48 -13.96 12.17
CA VAL A 275 16.15 -15.19 12.59
C VAL A 275 16.32 -15.20 14.11
N GLN A 276 15.98 -16.34 14.74
CA GLN A 276 16.18 -16.54 16.17
C GLN A 276 17.67 -16.55 16.52
N PRO A 277 18.13 -15.92 17.62
CA PRO A 277 19.52 -16.05 18.07
C PRO A 277 19.96 -17.51 18.20
N GLY A 278 21.16 -17.83 17.70
CA GLY A 278 21.70 -19.20 17.67
C GLY A 278 21.19 -20.05 16.50
N LYS A 279 20.34 -19.51 15.61
CA LYS A 279 19.89 -20.14 14.37
C LYS A 279 20.50 -19.44 13.16
N THR A 280 20.49 -20.14 12.03
CA THR A 280 21.05 -19.64 10.78
C THR A 280 19.96 -19.07 9.86
N PRO A 281 20.31 -18.07 9.02
CA PRO A 281 19.40 -17.62 7.96
C PRO A 281 19.01 -18.74 6.99
N GLU A 282 19.90 -19.71 6.77
CA GLU A 282 19.59 -20.85 5.90
C GLU A 282 18.46 -21.71 6.46
N GLU A 283 18.49 -22.06 7.75
CA GLU A 283 17.40 -22.78 8.43
C GLU A 283 16.07 -22.03 8.30
N ALA A 284 16.06 -20.72 8.55
CA ALA A 284 14.86 -19.90 8.44
C ALA A 284 14.36 -19.81 6.99
N SER A 285 15.25 -19.62 6.01
CA SER A 285 14.90 -19.56 4.59
C SER A 285 14.30 -20.88 4.10
N ASN A 286 14.89 -22.00 4.47
CA ASN A 286 14.43 -23.32 4.09
C ASN A 286 13.08 -23.64 4.73
N ALA A 287 12.84 -23.18 5.97
CA ALA A 287 11.55 -23.32 6.62
C ALA A 287 10.45 -22.49 5.93
N LEU A 288 10.72 -21.22 5.56
CA LEU A 288 9.78 -20.40 4.79
C LEU A 288 9.45 -21.02 3.43
N ILE A 289 10.49 -21.43 2.69
CA ILE A 289 10.33 -22.07 1.38
C ILE A 289 9.50 -23.35 1.52
N ALA A 290 9.76 -24.17 2.54
CA ALA A 290 9.02 -25.41 2.76
C ALA A 290 7.51 -25.18 2.97
N GLU A 291 7.11 -24.13 3.70
CA GLU A 291 5.69 -23.84 3.91
C GLU A 291 4.97 -23.36 2.64
N LEU A 292 5.65 -22.53 1.83
CA LEU A 292 5.13 -22.10 0.54
C LEU A 292 5.05 -23.28 -0.44
N ASP A 293 6.07 -24.13 -0.48
CA ASP A 293 6.08 -25.35 -1.30
C ASP A 293 5.03 -26.37 -0.82
N LYS A 294 4.75 -26.44 0.48
CA LYS A 294 3.71 -27.31 1.03
C LYS A 294 2.34 -26.85 0.56
N LEU A 295 2.03 -25.56 0.64
CA LEU A 295 0.79 -25.01 0.08
C LEU A 295 0.69 -25.27 -1.43
N ARG A 296 1.81 -25.26 -2.15
CA ARG A 296 1.86 -25.58 -3.58
C ARG A 296 1.62 -27.06 -3.92
N LYS A 297 1.97 -27.97 -3.03
CA LYS A 297 1.92 -29.44 -3.26
C LYS A 297 0.69 -30.10 -2.64
N GLU A 298 0.22 -29.58 -1.53
CA GLU A 298 -0.82 -30.18 -0.70
C GLU A 298 -1.98 -29.20 -0.49
N PRO A 299 -3.23 -29.64 -0.69
CA PRO A 299 -4.40 -28.80 -0.40
C PRO A 299 -4.42 -28.36 1.05
N ILE A 300 -4.88 -27.13 1.28
CA ILE A 300 -5.25 -26.68 2.62
C ILE A 300 -6.33 -27.58 3.18
N THR A 301 -6.42 -27.69 4.50
CA THR A 301 -7.49 -28.46 5.16
C THR A 301 -8.82 -27.71 5.11
N ALA A 302 -9.93 -28.42 5.33
CA ALA A 302 -11.25 -27.80 5.39
C ALA A 302 -11.37 -26.81 6.56
N ALA A 303 -10.69 -27.10 7.68
CA ALA A 303 -10.65 -26.22 8.84
C ALA A 303 -9.91 -24.91 8.55
N GLU A 304 -8.75 -24.97 7.89
CA GLU A 304 -8.00 -23.78 7.47
C GLU A 304 -8.81 -22.92 6.50
N LEU A 305 -9.47 -23.53 5.51
CA LEU A 305 -10.34 -22.80 4.59
C LEU A 305 -11.49 -22.12 5.32
N GLN A 306 -12.18 -22.85 6.22
CA GLN A 306 -13.29 -22.28 6.98
C GLN A 306 -12.82 -21.13 7.90
N GLN A 307 -11.65 -21.26 8.52
CA GLN A 307 -11.07 -20.19 9.32
C GLN A 307 -10.79 -18.95 8.48
N ALA A 308 -10.14 -19.11 7.31
CA ALA A 308 -9.84 -18.01 6.41
C ALA A 308 -11.12 -17.34 5.87
N LYS A 309 -12.17 -18.12 5.59
CA LYS A 309 -13.50 -17.58 5.24
C LYS A 309 -14.10 -16.77 6.38
N ASN A 310 -14.09 -17.29 7.60
CA ASN A 310 -14.62 -16.56 8.77
C ASN A 310 -13.89 -15.24 9.00
N GLN A 311 -12.55 -15.22 8.85
CA GLN A 311 -11.75 -14.00 8.90
C GLN A 311 -12.15 -13.03 7.78
N SER A 312 -12.29 -13.52 6.54
CA SER A 312 -12.67 -12.67 5.38
C SER A 312 -14.08 -12.08 5.54
N ALA A 313 -15.04 -12.87 6.06
CA ALA A 313 -16.39 -12.41 6.37
C ALA A 313 -16.38 -11.30 7.44
N ARG A 314 -15.60 -11.48 8.50
CA ARG A 314 -15.41 -10.47 9.53
C ARG A 314 -14.80 -9.18 8.97
N ASP A 315 -13.74 -9.30 8.17
CA ASP A 315 -13.03 -8.15 7.59
C ASP A 315 -13.94 -7.40 6.58
N TYR A 316 -14.78 -8.12 5.83
CA TYR A 316 -15.80 -7.54 4.95
C TYR A 316 -16.84 -6.69 5.71
N ILE A 317 -17.30 -7.17 6.87
CA ILE A 317 -18.27 -6.44 7.71
C ILE A 317 -17.63 -5.19 8.31
N PHE A 318 -16.45 -5.32 8.93
CA PHE A 318 -15.79 -4.17 9.57
C PHE A 318 -15.36 -3.10 8.58
N SER A 319 -14.97 -3.47 7.36
CA SER A 319 -14.67 -2.51 6.28
C SER A 319 -15.90 -1.78 5.72
N ARG A 320 -17.08 -1.96 6.32
CA ARG A 320 -18.35 -1.33 5.93
C ARG A 320 -19.13 -0.78 7.13
N GLU A 321 -18.52 -0.71 8.31
CA GLU A 321 -19.20 -0.31 9.54
C GLU A 321 -19.52 1.19 9.55
N SER A 322 -18.55 2.05 9.23
CA SER A 322 -18.74 3.49 9.21
C SER A 322 -19.04 4.05 7.81
N ASN A 323 -19.55 5.29 7.75
CA ASN A 323 -19.72 6.01 6.47
C ASN A 323 -18.40 6.19 5.73
N LYS A 324 -17.29 6.42 6.45
CA LYS A 324 -15.96 6.50 5.87
C LYS A 324 -15.55 5.18 5.23
N ASP A 325 -15.80 4.06 5.89
CA ASP A 325 -15.42 2.75 5.37
C ASP A 325 -16.24 2.41 4.12
N LYS A 326 -17.55 2.69 4.11
CA LYS A 326 -18.40 2.57 2.92
C LYS A 326 -17.94 3.46 1.77
N ALA A 327 -17.56 4.72 2.05
CA ALA A 327 -17.00 5.62 1.06
C ALA A 327 -15.69 5.07 0.48
N ASN A 328 -14.83 4.47 1.31
CA ASN A 328 -13.60 3.84 0.86
C ASN A 328 -13.87 2.63 -0.05
N GLN A 329 -14.87 1.80 0.25
CA GLN A 329 -15.24 0.67 -0.63
C GLN A 329 -15.72 1.16 -2.01
N LEU A 330 -16.57 2.20 -2.04
CA LEU A 330 -17.02 2.81 -3.29
C LEU A 330 -15.86 3.46 -4.06
N ALA A 331 -14.97 4.17 -3.36
CA ALA A 331 -13.80 4.79 -3.96
C ALA A 331 -12.87 3.73 -4.57
N HIS A 332 -12.62 2.64 -3.86
CA HIS A 332 -11.81 1.53 -4.34
C HIS A 332 -12.41 0.90 -5.61
N ALA A 333 -13.70 0.57 -5.59
CA ALA A 333 -14.40 0.00 -6.74
C ALA A 333 -14.33 0.90 -7.99
N VAL A 334 -14.49 2.21 -7.84
CA VAL A 334 -14.43 3.14 -8.97
C VAL A 334 -12.99 3.40 -9.43
N VAL A 335 -12.04 3.58 -8.51
CA VAL A 335 -10.68 4.03 -8.85
C VAL A 335 -9.79 2.87 -9.30
N ILE A 336 -9.94 1.70 -8.67
CA ILE A 336 -9.09 0.52 -8.92
C ILE A 336 -9.76 -0.43 -9.91
N HIS A 337 -11.06 -0.72 -9.75
CA HIS A 337 -11.76 -1.68 -10.61
C HIS A 337 -12.49 -1.05 -11.80
N ASP A 338 -12.61 0.28 -11.84
CA ASP A 338 -13.39 1.01 -12.86
C ASP A 338 -14.86 0.52 -12.94
N ASP A 339 -15.40 -0.04 -11.86
CA ASP A 339 -16.79 -0.49 -11.76
C ASP A 339 -17.30 -0.40 -10.32
N VAL A 340 -18.17 0.57 -10.05
CA VAL A 340 -18.76 0.78 -8.72
C VAL A 340 -19.50 -0.46 -8.19
N LYS A 341 -19.97 -1.36 -9.08
CA LYS A 341 -20.70 -2.57 -8.67
C LYS A 341 -19.82 -3.56 -7.92
N THR A 342 -18.50 -3.49 -8.07
CA THR A 342 -17.58 -4.36 -7.31
C THR A 342 -17.45 -3.93 -5.85
N ALA A 343 -18.03 -2.80 -5.43
CA ALA A 343 -18.11 -2.44 -4.02
C ALA A 343 -18.92 -3.47 -3.21
N ASP A 344 -19.79 -4.20 -3.89
CA ASP A 344 -20.58 -5.31 -3.35
C ASP A 344 -20.20 -6.64 -4.02
N GLY A 345 -20.55 -7.76 -3.39
CA GLY A 345 -20.43 -9.11 -3.98
C GLY A 345 -19.14 -9.87 -3.63
N GLU A 346 -18.09 -9.19 -3.16
CA GLU A 346 -16.85 -9.87 -2.73
C GLU A 346 -17.07 -10.89 -1.61
N PHE A 347 -18.04 -10.64 -0.73
CA PHE A 347 -18.43 -11.58 0.31
C PHE A 347 -18.76 -12.96 -0.27
N ASP A 348 -19.62 -13.00 -1.30
CA ASP A 348 -20.03 -14.26 -1.92
C ASP A 348 -18.88 -14.91 -2.67
N ILE A 349 -17.99 -14.12 -3.29
CA ILE A 349 -16.77 -14.64 -3.92
C ILE A 349 -15.93 -15.38 -2.88
N PHE A 350 -15.59 -14.73 -1.76
CA PHE A 350 -14.81 -15.35 -0.69
C PHE A 350 -15.49 -16.58 -0.09
N MET A 351 -16.81 -16.54 0.11
CA MET A 351 -17.55 -17.66 0.68
C MET A 351 -17.65 -18.86 -0.27
N ASN A 352 -17.52 -18.65 -1.58
CA ASN A 352 -17.56 -19.72 -2.58
C ASN A 352 -16.19 -20.30 -2.95
N ILE A 353 -15.07 -19.69 -2.53
CA ILE A 353 -13.73 -20.23 -2.78
C ILE A 353 -13.57 -21.65 -2.24
N THR A 354 -12.96 -22.53 -3.03
CA THR A 354 -12.69 -23.92 -2.67
C THR A 354 -11.21 -24.14 -2.33
N GLN A 355 -10.89 -25.30 -1.73
CA GLN A 355 -9.50 -25.72 -1.50
C GLN A 355 -8.73 -25.86 -2.82
N ALA A 356 -9.42 -26.27 -3.90
CA ALA A 356 -8.84 -26.43 -5.23
C ALA A 356 -8.44 -25.08 -5.85
N ASP A 357 -9.21 -24.01 -5.62
CA ASP A 357 -8.87 -22.67 -6.10
C ASP A 357 -7.60 -22.15 -5.44
N VAL A 358 -7.47 -22.33 -4.12
CA VAL A 358 -6.27 -21.97 -3.37
C VAL A 358 -5.07 -22.79 -3.84
N GLN A 359 -5.26 -24.10 -4.06
CA GLN A 359 -4.21 -24.98 -4.59
C GLN A 359 -3.72 -24.53 -5.96
N ARG A 360 -4.66 -24.18 -6.85
CA ARG A 360 -4.37 -23.77 -8.21
C ARG A 360 -3.53 -22.49 -8.24
N VAL A 361 -3.89 -21.47 -7.45
CA VAL A 361 -3.09 -20.24 -7.40
C VAL A 361 -1.73 -20.48 -6.75
N ALA A 362 -1.64 -21.32 -5.71
CA ALA A 362 -0.36 -21.68 -5.11
C ALA A 362 0.56 -22.38 -6.13
N GLN A 363 0.02 -23.27 -6.95
CA GLN A 363 0.72 -23.93 -8.08
C GLN A 363 1.18 -22.96 -9.16
N LYS A 364 0.36 -21.94 -9.44
CA LYS A 364 0.68 -20.93 -10.46
C LYS A 364 1.75 -19.94 -10.02
N TYR A 365 1.69 -19.43 -8.79
CA TYR A 365 2.52 -18.29 -8.36
C TYR A 365 3.70 -18.67 -7.47
N PHE A 366 3.63 -19.72 -6.64
CA PHE A 366 4.70 -20.07 -5.69
C PHE A 366 5.75 -21.02 -6.29
N THR A 367 6.13 -20.81 -7.55
CA THR A 367 7.10 -21.65 -8.26
C THR A 367 8.54 -21.24 -7.95
N PRO A 368 9.51 -22.17 -8.01
CA PRO A 368 10.93 -21.85 -7.82
C PRO A 368 11.44 -20.79 -8.80
N GLU A 369 10.98 -20.79 -10.05
CA GLU A 369 11.39 -19.84 -11.09
C GLU A 369 10.94 -18.40 -10.77
N ASN A 370 9.82 -18.26 -10.08
CA ASN A 370 9.24 -16.99 -9.66
C ASN A 370 9.74 -16.55 -8.26
N ARG A 371 10.66 -17.29 -7.64
CA ARG A 371 11.09 -17.06 -6.26
C ARG A 371 12.28 -16.11 -6.14
N LEU A 372 12.15 -15.12 -5.28
CA LEU A 372 13.24 -14.28 -4.79
C LEU A 372 13.50 -14.60 -3.31
N VAL A 373 14.75 -14.94 -2.98
CA VAL A 373 15.21 -15.12 -1.59
C VAL A 373 16.20 -14.01 -1.25
N ILE A 374 15.92 -13.23 -0.21
CA ILE A 374 16.81 -12.18 0.28
C ILE A 374 17.29 -12.58 1.67
N THR A 375 18.60 -12.70 1.85
CA THR A 375 19.24 -12.89 3.15
C THR A 375 19.87 -11.57 3.59
N ILE A 376 19.35 -10.98 4.66
CA ILE A 376 19.80 -9.69 5.20
C ILE A 376 20.58 -9.97 6.49
N MET A 377 21.87 -9.64 6.49
CA MET A 377 22.77 -9.88 7.61
C MET A 377 23.04 -8.58 8.38
N PRO A 378 23.25 -8.65 9.70
CA PRO A 378 23.79 -7.53 10.46
C PRO A 378 25.17 -7.13 9.92
N ARG A 379 25.40 -5.82 9.71
CA ARG A 379 26.69 -5.29 9.31
C ARG A 379 27.73 -5.60 10.37
N GLY A 380 28.89 -6.12 9.95
CA GLY A 380 29.98 -6.48 10.87
C GLY A 380 29.78 -7.79 11.63
N ALA A 381 28.67 -8.52 11.42
CA ALA A 381 28.59 -9.91 11.80
C ALA A 381 29.42 -10.73 10.80
N SER A 382 30.68 -11.01 11.15
CA SER A 382 31.39 -12.10 10.50
C SER A 382 30.56 -13.37 10.62
N ALA A 383 30.63 -14.23 9.61
CA ALA A 383 30.15 -15.60 9.70
C ALA A 383 31.02 -16.37 10.73
N GLY A 384 30.89 -16.03 12.01
CA GLY A 384 31.33 -16.89 13.11
C GLY A 384 30.31 -18.02 13.16
N GLY A 385 30.62 -19.22 12.68
CA GLY A 385 31.76 -19.97 13.17
C GLY A 385 31.27 -20.66 14.42
N VAL A 386 30.71 -21.85 14.21
CA VAL A 386 30.40 -22.83 15.25
C VAL A 386 31.59 -22.88 16.22
N GLN A 387 31.35 -22.63 17.50
CA GLN A 387 32.14 -23.19 18.59
C GLN A 387 31.25 -24.13 19.40
#